data_AF-A0A371WXK9-F1
#
_entry.id   AF-A0A371WXK9-F1
#
_cell.length_a   1.000
_cell.length_b   1.000
_cell.length_c   1.000
_cell.angle_alpha   90.00
_cell.angle_beta   90.00
_cell.angle_gamma   90.00
#
_symmetry.space_group_name_H-M   'P 1'
#
loop_
_entity.id
_entity.type
_entity.pdbx_description
1 polymer ?
#
loop_
_entity_poly.entity_id
_entity_poly.type
_entity_poly.pdbx_seq_one_letter_code
_entity_poly.pdbx_strand_id
1 'polypeptide(L)'
;MGTPLAYGLLLIAACLEAGGDALVRLGLHSHQGAARIGLFLAGAAVLFLYGLCVNAPPWDFGRLLGVYVTLFFVVAQVLNFAMFGVKPDLSILVGGALIFTGGLVMTLWRPW
;
A
#
# COMPACT_ATOMS: atom_id res chain seq x y z
N MET A 1 2.00 -14.57 -16.13
CA MET A 1 2.59 -13.21 -16.26
C MET A 1 4.10 -13.30 -16.04
N GLY A 2 4.90 -12.49 -16.73
CA GLY A 2 6.32 -12.38 -16.40
C GLY A 2 6.49 -11.86 -14.96
N THR A 3 7.51 -12.34 -14.24
CA THR A 3 7.87 -11.86 -12.90
C THR A 3 7.98 -10.33 -12.78
N PRO A 4 8.56 -9.56 -13.73
CA PRO A 4 8.61 -8.10 -13.60
C PRO A 4 7.24 -7.43 -13.69
N LEU A 5 6.31 -8.00 -14.47
CA LEU A 5 4.96 -7.46 -14.60
C LEU A 5 4.16 -7.65 -13.29
N ALA A 6 4.36 -8.77 -12.60
CA ALA A 6 3.72 -9.01 -11.31
C ALA A 6 4.18 -7.99 -10.26
N TYR A 7 5.49 -7.74 -10.15
CA TYR A 7 6.01 -6.73 -9.22
C TYR A 7 5.57 -5.31 -9.58
N GLY A 8 5.51 -4.99 -10.87
CA GLY A 8 4.97 -3.70 -11.33
C GLY A 8 3.51 -3.50 -10.93
N LEU A 9 2.67 -4.53 -11.08
CA LEU A 9 1.27 -4.49 -10.65
C LEU A 9 1.13 -4.36 -9.13
N LEU A 10 1.95 -5.07 -8.35
CA LEU A 10 1.96 -4.93 -6.89
C LEU A 10 2.38 -3.54 -6.44
N LEU A 11 3.34 -2.90 -7.13
CA LEU A 11 3.73 -1.53 -6.87
C LEU A 11 2.58 -0.54 -7.19
N ILE A 12 1.89 -0.73 -8.31
CA ILE A 12 0.71 0.06 -8.66
C ILE A 12 -0.39 -0.11 -7.61
N ALA A 13 -0.66 -1.36 -7.19
CA ALA A 13 -1.62 -1.67 -6.14
C ALA A 13 -1.26 -0.98 -4.82
N ALA A 14 0.01 -1.02 -4.40
CA ALA A 14 0.49 -0.34 -3.21
C ALA A 14 0.31 1.19 -3.27
N CYS A 15 0.58 1.80 -4.43
CA CYS A 15 0.34 3.23 -4.66
C CYS A 15 -1.15 3.59 -4.59
N LEU A 16 -2.01 2.76 -5.18
CA LEU A 16 -3.46 2.95 -5.12
C LEU A 16 -3.96 2.80 -3.69
N GLU A 17 -3.57 1.75 -2.96
CA GLU A 17 -3.99 1.53 -1.58
C GLU A 17 -3.56 2.70 -0.67
N ALA A 18 -2.26 3.00 -0.64
CA ALA A 18 -1.73 4.07 0.21
C ALA A 18 -2.24 5.47 -0.18
N GLY A 19 -2.44 5.72 -1.48
CA GLY A 19 -3.02 6.97 -1.98
C GLY A 19 -4.50 7.10 -1.62
N GLY A 20 -5.27 6.01 -1.73
CA GLY A 20 -6.66 5.92 -1.30
C GLY A 20 -6.81 6.21 0.19
N ASP A 21 -5.97 5.61 1.02
CA ASP A 21 -5.92 5.86 2.47
C ASP A 21 -5.60 7.33 2.78
N ALA A 22 -4.67 7.94 2.05
CA ALA A 22 -4.34 9.35 2.21
C ALA A 22 -5.52 10.26 1.85
N LEU A 23 -6.28 9.96 0.79
CA LEU A 23 -7.49 10.70 0.41
C LEU A 23 -8.58 10.60 1.48
N VAL A 24 -8.82 9.40 1.99
CA VAL A 24 -9.79 9.19 3.09
C VAL A 24 -9.34 9.93 4.34
N ARG A 25 -8.04 9.88 4.68
CA ARG A 25 -7.47 10.61 5.83
C ARG A 25 -7.64 12.13 5.68
N LEU A 26 -7.41 12.68 4.49
CA LEU A 26 -7.67 14.09 4.21
C LEU A 26 -9.16 14.43 4.36
N GLY A 27 -10.05 13.56 3.89
CA GLY A 27 -11.50 13.72 4.04
C GLY A 27 -11.93 13.75 5.52
N LEU A 28 -11.35 12.89 6.37
CA LEU A 28 -11.63 12.85 7.80
C LEU A 28 -11.23 14.14 8.54
N HIS A 29 -10.16 14.81 8.10
CA HIS A 29 -9.67 16.04 8.73
C HIS A 29 -10.20 17.33 8.07
N SER A 30 -10.99 17.22 7.01
CA SER A 30 -11.56 18.37 6.29
C SER A 30 -12.88 18.83 6.92
N HIS A 31 -12.99 20.13 7.21
CA HIS A 31 -14.15 20.73 7.90
C HIS A 31 -15.30 21.15 6.94
N GLN A 32 -15.09 21.13 5.63
CA GLN A 32 -16.07 21.57 4.62
C GLN A 32 -16.75 20.38 3.93
N GLY A 33 -18.09 20.32 4.00
CA GLY A 33 -18.89 19.13 3.64
C GLY A 33 -18.74 18.67 2.19
N ALA A 34 -18.73 19.58 1.21
CA ALA A 34 -18.62 19.19 -0.21
C ALA A 34 -17.23 18.63 -0.56
N ALA A 35 -16.16 19.28 -0.09
CA ALA A 35 -14.79 18.80 -0.29
C ALA A 35 -14.55 17.45 0.42
N ARG A 36 -15.14 17.26 1.61
CA ARG A 36 -15.09 16.01 2.36
C ARG A 36 -15.75 14.85 1.61
N ILE A 37 -16.95 15.07 1.05
CA ILE A 37 -17.65 14.05 0.26
C ILE A 37 -16.83 13.71 -0.99
N GLY A 38 -16.28 14.73 -1.69
CA GLY A 38 -15.41 14.52 -2.84
C GLY A 38 -14.19 13.66 -2.52
N LEU A 39 -13.52 13.92 -1.39
CA LEU A 39 -12.36 13.15 -0.93
C LEU A 39 -12.71 11.70 -0.59
N PHE A 40 -13.86 11.46 0.05
CA PHE A 40 -14.30 10.09 0.33
C PHE A 40 -14.68 9.32 -0.93
N LEU A 41 -15.37 9.94 -1.87
CA LEU A 41 -15.70 9.30 -3.15
C LEU A 41 -14.44 8.98 -3.95
N ALA A 42 -13.48 9.90 -4.00
CA ALA A 42 -12.19 9.67 -4.64
C ALA A 42 -11.40 8.54 -3.95
N GLY A 43 -11.30 8.57 -2.61
CA GLY A 43 -10.66 7.53 -1.83
C GLY A 43 -11.30 6.16 -2.04
N ALA A 44 -12.63 6.08 -2.00
CA ALA A 44 -13.37 4.84 -2.25
C ALA A 44 -13.14 4.29 -3.66
N ALA A 45 -13.17 5.15 -4.69
CA ALA A 45 -12.90 4.74 -6.06
C ALA A 45 -11.47 4.20 -6.22
N VAL A 46 -10.49 4.87 -5.64
CA VAL A 46 -9.07 4.46 -5.69
C VAL A 46 -8.85 3.14 -4.95
N LEU A 47 -9.42 2.98 -3.75
CA LEU A 47 -9.34 1.72 -2.98
C LEU A 47 -10.04 0.56 -3.70
N PHE A 48 -11.17 0.82 -4.37
CA PHE A 48 -11.83 -0.18 -5.18
C PHE A 48 -10.98 -0.62 -6.38
N LEU A 49 -10.36 0.34 -7.08
CA LEU A 49 -9.42 0.06 -8.17
C LEU A 49 -8.21 -0.75 -7.70
N TYR A 50 -7.67 -0.43 -6.52
CA TYR A 50 -6.66 -1.24 -5.86
C TYR A 50 -7.13 -2.69 -5.67
N GLY A 51 -8.32 -2.88 -5.09
CA GLY A 51 -8.89 -4.20 -4.84
C GLY A 51 -9.01 -5.03 -6.12
N LEU A 52 -9.41 -4.41 -7.22
CA LEU A 52 -9.42 -5.05 -8.55
C LEU A 52 -8.00 -5.39 -9.02
N CYS A 53 -7.05 -4.46 -8.89
CA CYS A 53 -5.67 -4.64 -9.35
C CYS A 53 -4.96 -5.82 -8.65
N VAL A 54 -5.16 -5.96 -7.33
CA VAL A 54 -4.46 -6.98 -6.54
C VAL A 54 -5.15 -8.36 -6.60
N ASN A 55 -6.47 -8.42 -6.81
CA ASN A 55 -7.23 -9.68 -6.80
C ASN A 55 -7.56 -10.23 -8.20
N ALA A 56 -7.49 -9.43 -9.27
CA ALA A 56 -7.79 -9.93 -10.62
C ALA A 56 -6.77 -10.96 -11.14
N PRO A 57 -5.45 -10.84 -10.88
CA PRO A 57 -4.49 -11.81 -11.39
C PRO A 57 -4.54 -13.16 -10.64
N PRO A 58 -4.45 -14.31 -11.34
CA PRO A 58 -4.48 -15.64 -10.74
C PRO A 58 -3.11 -16.05 -10.19
N TRP A 59 -2.64 -15.35 -9.15
CA TRP A 59 -1.37 -15.62 -8.48
C TRP A 59 -1.55 -16.21 -7.09
N ASP A 60 -0.47 -16.78 -6.52
CA ASP A 60 -0.43 -17.20 -5.13
C ASP A 60 -0.37 -15.94 -4.24
N PHE A 61 -1.55 -15.48 -3.82
CA PHE A 61 -1.68 -14.27 -3.02
C PHE A 61 -0.93 -14.40 -1.70
N GLY A 62 -0.93 -15.57 -1.04
CA GLY A 62 -0.25 -15.78 0.23
C GLY A 62 1.26 -15.58 0.12
N ARG A 63 1.87 -16.07 -0.97
CA ARG A 63 3.30 -15.88 -1.23
C ARG A 63 3.64 -14.45 -1.65
N LEU A 64 2.79 -13.81 -2.44
CA LEU A 64 2.97 -12.43 -2.87
C LEU A 64 2.66 -11.41 -1.77
N LEU A 65 1.87 -11.80 -0.76
CA LEU A 65 1.48 -10.94 0.37
C LEU A 65 2.70 -10.38 1.10
N GLY A 66 3.75 -11.17 1.31
CA GLY A 66 4.97 -10.71 1.97
C GLY A 66 5.69 -9.60 1.18
N VAL A 67 5.79 -9.76 -0.14
CA VAL A 67 6.34 -8.73 -1.04
C VAL A 67 5.43 -7.51 -1.06
N TYR A 68 4.12 -7.74 -1.15
CA TYR A 68 3.11 -6.71 -1.21
C TYR A 68 3.11 -5.81 0.02
N VAL A 69 3.06 -6.37 1.23
CA VAL A 69 3.07 -5.62 2.49
C VAL A 69 4.36 -4.81 2.62
N THR A 70 5.49 -5.35 2.17
CA THR A 70 6.77 -4.64 2.16
C THR A 70 6.72 -3.43 1.22
N LEU A 71 6.19 -3.60 0.00
CA LEU A 71 6.02 -2.50 -0.95
C LEU A 71 5.04 -1.45 -0.43
N PHE A 72 3.89 -1.88 0.09
CA PHE A 72 2.89 -1.02 0.69
C PHE A 72 3.49 -0.17 1.81
N PHE A 73 4.26 -0.78 2.72
CA PHE A 73 4.93 -0.04 3.79
C PHE A 73 5.84 1.06 3.24
N VAL A 74 6.72 0.75 2.28
CA VAL A 74 7.64 1.72 1.69
C VAL A 74 6.86 2.85 1.01
N VAL A 75 5.88 2.52 0.18
CA VAL A 75 5.05 3.48 -0.54
C VAL A 75 4.26 4.37 0.43
N ALA A 76 3.71 3.80 1.50
CA ALA A 76 3.02 4.53 2.55
C ALA A 76 3.94 5.52 3.29
N GLN A 77 5.20 5.13 3.57
CA GLN A 77 6.18 6.07 4.16
C GLN A 77 6.53 7.21 3.20
N VAL A 78 6.71 6.91 1.91
CA VAL A 78 6.98 7.93 0.88
C VAL A 78 5.81 8.89 0.74
N LEU A 79 4.57 8.38 0.66
CA LEU A 79 3.36 9.20 0.61
C LEU A 79 3.17 10.01 1.89
N ASN A 80 3.42 9.42 3.05
CA ASN A 80 3.28 10.12 4.32
C ASN A 80 4.29 11.29 4.44
N PHE A 81 5.52 11.07 3.98
CA PHE A 81 6.52 12.13 3.87
C PHE A 81 6.14 13.19 2.83
N ALA A 82 5.72 12.79 1.62
CA ALA A 82 5.43 13.72 0.52
C ALA A 82 4.16 14.57 0.75
N MET A 83 3.10 13.98 1.31
CA MET A 83 1.81 14.65 1.50
C MET A 83 1.68 15.36 2.84
N PHE A 84 2.28 14.81 3.91
CA PHE A 84 2.12 15.33 5.27
C PHE A 84 3.44 15.84 5.88
N GLY A 85 4.58 15.70 5.19
CA GLY A 85 5.88 16.15 5.70
C GLY A 85 6.40 15.36 6.91
N VAL A 86 5.74 14.25 7.26
CA VAL A 86 6.05 13.48 8.47
C VAL A 86 7.19 12.53 8.17
N LYS A 87 8.31 12.70 8.87
CA LYS A 87 9.46 11.80 8.79
C LYS A 87 9.22 10.55 9.64
N PRO A 88 9.64 9.35 9.19
CA PRO A 88 9.56 8.15 10.00
C PRO A 88 10.45 8.27 11.24
N ASP A 89 9.86 8.05 12.41
CA ASP A 89 10.58 7.95 13.67
C ASP A 89 11.33 6.60 13.78
N LEU A 90 12.26 6.48 14.74
CA LEU A 90 13.00 5.25 15.02
C LEU A 90 12.07 4.04 15.19
N SER A 91 10.92 4.21 15.83
CA SER A 91 9.93 3.14 16.02
C SER A 91 9.39 2.60 14.68
N ILE A 92 9.15 3.51 13.72
CA ILE A 92 8.69 3.17 12.37
C ILE A 92 9.81 2.46 11.60
N LEU A 93 11.06 2.90 11.77
CA LEU A 93 12.19 2.27 11.11
C LEU A 93 12.44 0.84 11.60
N VAL A 94 12.38 0.62 12.91
CA VAL A 94 12.50 -0.72 13.50
C VAL A 94 11.34 -1.62 13.05
N GLY A 95 10.10 -1.12 13.10
CA GLY A 95 8.94 -1.85 12.59
C GLY A 95 9.06 -2.16 11.10
N GLY A 96 9.54 -1.20 10.30
CA GLY A 96 9.78 -1.37 8.86
C GLY A 96 10.83 -2.43 8.56
N ALA A 97 11.91 -2.49 9.34
CA ALA A 97 12.92 -3.55 9.22
C ALA A 97 12.31 -4.92 9.49
N LEU A 98 11.44 -5.05 10.50
CA LEU A 98 10.73 -6.30 10.79
C LEU A 98 9.79 -6.69 9.64
N ILE A 99 9.01 -5.76 9.09
CA ILE A 99 8.16 -6.00 7.91
C ILE A 99 9.01 -6.54 6.74
N PHE A 100 10.14 -5.89 6.46
CA PHE A 100 11.03 -6.30 5.38
C PHE A 100 11.57 -7.72 5.60
N THR A 101 12.01 -8.05 6.82
CA THR A 101 12.47 -9.41 7.15
C THR A 101 11.36 -10.45 7.03
N GLY A 102 10.13 -10.14 7.46
CA GLY A 102 8.97 -11.00 7.27
C GLY A 102 8.66 -11.25 5.79
N GLY A 103 8.74 -10.22 4.96
CA GLY A 103 8.59 -10.33 3.51
C GLY A 103 9.65 -11.24 2.86
N LEU A 104 10.91 -11.13 3.29
CA LEU A 104 11.98 -12.02 2.84
C LEU A 104 11.72 -13.48 3.23
N VAL A 105 11.29 -13.74 4.46
CA VAL A 105 10.95 -15.09 4.92
C VAL A 105 9.83 -15.67 4.06
N MET A 106 8.73 -14.95 3.86
CA MET A 106 7.61 -15.42 3.03
C MET A 106 8.00 -15.67 1.56
N THR A 107 8.98 -14.94 1.04
CA THR A 107 9.39 -15.04 -0.36
C THR A 107 10.40 -16.16 -0.61
N LEU A 108 11.39 -16.29 0.29
CA LEU A 108 12.55 -17.16 0.16
C LEU A 108 12.35 -18.53 0.81
N TRP A 109 11.54 -18.62 1.87
CA TRP A 109 11.28 -19.86 2.57
C TRP A 109 10.33 -20.74 1.76
N ARG A 110 10.88 -21.74 1.07
CA ARG A 110 10.10 -22.76 0.37
C ARG A 110 9.79 -23.89 1.36
N PRO A 111 8.51 -24.21 1.63
CA PRO A 111 8.19 -25.47 2.29
C PRO A 111 8.65 -26.62 1.38
N TRP A 112 9.32 -27.60 2.01
CA TRP A 112 9.89 -28.80 1.39
C TRP A 112 8.84 -29.64 0.67
#